data_AF-A0A529LLK9-F1
#
_entry.id   AF-A0A529LLK9-F1
#
_cell.length_a   1.000
_cell.length_b   1.000
_cell.length_c   1.000
_cell.angle_alpha   90.00
_cell.angle_beta   90.00
_cell.angle_gamma   90.00
#
_symmetry.space_group_name_H-M   'P 1'
#
loop_
_entity.id
_entity.type
_entity.pdbx_description
1 polymer ?
#
loop_
_entity_poly.entity_id
_entity_poly.type
_entity_poly.pdbx_seq_one_letter_code
_entity_poly.pdbx_strand_id
1 'polypeptide(L)'
;HNEGFTSDYDLPNETAYAETCASVGLVFWGSRMLGMGPNARYADMMERALYNGSISGLSLDGSLFFYENPLESRGGHHRWKWHRCPCCPPNIGRMVASIGSYFYGLADDALAVHLYGDSTARFEIAGRQVTLVQTSNYPWD
;
A
#
# COMPACT_ATOMS: atom_id res chain seq x y z
N HIS A 1 7.13 19.02 -14.35
CA HIS A 1 7.31 17.58 -14.58
C HIS A 1 5.97 16.98 -14.93
N ASN A 2 5.93 15.96 -15.80
CA ASN A 2 4.69 15.24 -16.10
C ASN A 2 4.49 14.19 -15.00
N GLU A 3 3.34 14.20 -14.33
CA GLU A 3 2.94 13.19 -13.34
C GLU A 3 2.41 11.94 -14.08
N GLY A 4 3.21 11.39 -15.01
CA GLY A 4 2.75 10.39 -15.97
C GLY A 4 3.82 9.36 -16.32
N PHE A 5 3.36 8.20 -16.80
CA PHE A 5 4.23 7.18 -17.36
C PHE A 5 4.94 7.67 -18.63
N THR A 6 6.11 7.10 -18.90
CA THR A 6 6.95 7.44 -20.05
C THR A 6 6.96 6.30 -21.08
N SER A 7 8.00 5.47 -21.11
CA SER A 7 8.18 4.35 -22.03
C SER A 7 8.68 3.10 -21.33
N ASP A 8 8.57 1.96 -21.98
CA ASP A 8 9.07 0.69 -21.45
C ASP A 8 10.54 0.81 -21.00
N TYR A 9 10.81 0.34 -19.78
CA TYR A 9 12.13 0.34 -19.13
C TYR A 9 12.75 1.71 -18.82
N ASP A 10 12.03 2.82 -19.00
CA ASP A 10 12.46 4.14 -18.54
C ASP A 10 12.14 4.35 -17.05
N LEU A 11 13.08 3.90 -16.19
CA LEU A 11 12.94 3.92 -14.73
C LEU A 11 14.15 4.61 -14.06
N PRO A 12 14.35 5.93 -14.25
CA PRO A 12 15.47 6.66 -13.67
C PRO A 12 15.30 6.82 -12.15
N ASN A 13 16.37 6.62 -11.36
CA ASN A 13 16.27 6.66 -9.89
C ASN A 13 16.21 8.09 -9.32
N GLU A 14 17.11 8.98 -9.75
CA GLU A 14 17.24 10.35 -9.22
C GLU A 14 16.04 11.22 -9.62
N THR A 15 15.48 11.02 -10.81
CA THR A 15 14.38 11.81 -11.35
C THR A 15 13.03 11.09 -11.32
N ALA A 16 12.93 9.96 -10.61
CA ALA A 16 11.67 9.24 -10.45
C ALA A 16 10.62 10.14 -9.80
N TYR A 17 9.44 10.24 -10.43
CA TYR A 17 8.31 10.95 -9.83
C TYR A 17 7.71 10.15 -8.68
N ALA A 18 7.34 8.89 -8.93
CA ALA A 18 6.90 7.92 -7.92
C ALA A 18 6.02 8.54 -6.82
N GLU A 19 4.94 9.21 -7.24
CA GLU A 19 4.08 9.95 -6.33
C GLU A 19 3.49 9.04 -5.25
N THR A 20 3.40 9.51 -4.00
CA THR A 20 2.72 8.77 -2.94
C THR A 20 1.27 8.42 -3.33
N CYS A 21 0.54 9.32 -3.98
CA CYS A 21 -0.82 9.01 -4.45
C CYS A 21 -0.86 7.89 -5.48
N ALA A 22 0.14 7.79 -6.36
CA ALA A 22 0.23 6.73 -7.35
C ALA A 22 0.45 5.36 -6.68
N SER A 23 1.33 5.30 -5.68
CA SER A 23 1.56 4.08 -4.88
C SER A 23 0.31 3.66 -4.08
N VAL A 24 -0.39 4.62 -3.48
CA VAL A 24 -1.69 4.36 -2.81
C VAL A 24 -2.72 3.85 -3.82
N GLY A 25 -2.75 4.42 -5.02
CA GLY A 25 -3.59 3.93 -6.13
C GLY A 25 -3.27 2.49 -6.53
N LEU A 26 -1.98 2.12 -6.53
CA LEU A 26 -1.53 0.76 -6.83
C LEU A 26 -2.00 -0.26 -5.77
N VAL A 27 -2.01 0.12 -4.49
CA VAL A 27 -2.60 -0.69 -3.40
C VAL A 27 -4.08 -0.94 -3.66
N PHE A 28 -4.85 0.11 -3.98
CA PHE A 28 -6.27 -0.02 -4.26
C PHE A 28 -6.54 -0.88 -5.51
N TRP A 29 -5.73 -0.70 -6.55
CA TRP A 29 -5.87 -1.50 -7.77
C TRP A 29 -5.58 -2.97 -7.50
N GLY A 30 -4.49 -3.31 -6.81
CA GLY A 30 -4.16 -4.67 -6.40
C GLY A 30 -5.29 -5.33 -5.60
N SER A 31 -5.86 -4.61 -4.62
CA SER A 31 -7.02 -5.06 -3.85
C SER A 31 -8.24 -5.37 -4.73
N ARG A 32 -8.54 -4.53 -5.74
CA ARG A 32 -9.66 -4.79 -6.66
C ARG A 32 -9.39 -5.98 -7.57
N MET A 33 -8.16 -6.18 -8.02
CA MET A 33 -7.78 -7.34 -8.83
C MET A 33 -7.91 -8.65 -8.05
N LEU A 34 -7.60 -8.65 -6.75
CA LEU A 34 -7.81 -9.80 -5.86
C LEU A 34 -9.30 -10.13 -5.65
N GLY A 35 -10.20 -9.17 -5.83
CA GLY A 35 -11.65 -9.38 -5.81
C GLY A 35 -12.18 -10.19 -7.00
N MET A 36 -11.42 -10.33 -8.09
CA MET A 36 -11.78 -11.20 -9.22
C MET A 36 -11.42 -12.68 -8.97
N GLY A 37 -10.62 -12.95 -7.95
CA GLY A 37 -10.10 -14.26 -7.62
C GLY A 37 -8.68 -14.16 -7.02
N PRO A 38 -8.32 -15.03 -6.05
CA PRO A 38 -6.98 -15.01 -5.46
C PRO A 38 -5.89 -15.22 -6.51
N ASN A 39 -4.96 -14.27 -6.62
CA ASN A 39 -3.78 -14.35 -7.47
C ASN A 39 -2.60 -13.67 -6.77
N ALA A 40 -1.57 -14.47 -6.46
CA ALA A 40 -0.41 -14.01 -5.71
C ALA A 40 0.26 -12.77 -6.33
N ARG A 41 0.29 -12.66 -7.67
CA ARG A 41 0.95 -11.51 -8.33
C ARG A 41 0.33 -10.16 -7.95
N TYR A 42 -0.98 -10.11 -7.76
CA TYR A 42 -1.66 -8.88 -7.34
C TYR A 42 -1.45 -8.60 -5.85
N ALA A 43 -1.37 -9.65 -5.02
CA ALA A 43 -1.01 -9.52 -3.61
C ALA A 43 0.44 -9.04 -3.45
N ASP A 44 1.40 -9.64 -4.17
CA ASP A 44 2.82 -9.26 -4.15
C ASP A 44 3.02 -7.79 -4.56
N MET A 45 2.30 -7.34 -5.59
CA MET A 45 2.32 -5.95 -6.05
C MET A 45 1.71 -5.00 -5.01
N MET A 46 0.57 -5.38 -4.42
CA MET A 46 -0.10 -4.61 -3.37
C MET A 46 0.81 -4.49 -2.13
N GLU A 47 1.40 -5.58 -1.67
CA GLU A 47 2.32 -5.63 -0.54
C GLU A 47 3.55 -4.75 -0.79
N ARG A 48 4.18 -4.87 -1.98
CA ARG A 48 5.33 -4.04 -2.36
C ARG A 48 4.98 -2.56 -2.32
N ALA A 49 3.84 -2.17 -2.89
CA ALA A 49 3.38 -0.79 -2.89
C ALA A 49 3.07 -0.29 -1.48
N LEU A 50 2.48 -1.13 -0.64
CA LEU A 50 2.10 -0.82 0.74
C LEU A 50 3.34 -0.60 1.61
N TYR A 51 4.26 -1.57 1.66
CA TYR A 51 5.44 -1.53 2.54
C TYR A 51 6.59 -0.65 2.04
N ASN A 52 6.53 -0.15 0.79
CA ASN A 52 7.57 0.72 0.23
C ASN A 52 6.98 2.04 -0.28
N GLY A 53 6.56 2.08 -1.54
CA GLY A 53 6.27 3.33 -2.26
C GLY A 53 5.12 4.16 -1.70
N SER A 54 4.25 3.56 -0.87
CA SER A 54 3.21 4.30 -0.14
C SER A 54 3.78 4.88 1.14
N ILE A 55 4.19 4.04 2.10
CA ILE A 55 4.59 4.49 3.44
C ILE A 55 5.92 5.27 3.46
N SER A 56 6.77 5.18 2.44
CA SER A 56 7.91 6.11 2.28
C SER A 56 7.44 7.57 2.26
N GLY A 57 6.22 7.80 1.77
CA GLY A 57 5.51 9.06 1.69
C GLY A 57 5.13 9.70 3.02
N LEU A 58 5.21 8.97 4.13
CA LEU A 58 4.77 9.41 5.46
C LEU A 58 5.91 9.24 6.46
N SER A 59 6.18 10.25 7.30
CA SER A 59 7.11 10.09 8.41
C SER A 59 6.57 9.13 9.46
N LEU A 60 7.46 8.51 10.24
CA LEU A 60 7.08 7.53 11.27
C LEU A 60 6.16 8.13 12.35
N ASP A 61 6.28 9.42 12.63
CA ASP A 61 5.42 10.17 13.56
C ASP A 61 4.14 10.71 12.89
N GLY A 62 3.95 10.49 11.59
CA GLY A 62 2.80 10.94 10.81
C GLY A 62 2.72 12.45 10.55
N SER A 63 3.77 13.23 10.85
CA SER A 63 3.73 14.69 10.81
C SER A 63 4.29 15.33 9.53
N LEU A 64 5.06 14.58 8.73
CA LEU A 64 5.70 15.03 7.50
C LEU A 64 5.40 14.08 6.34
N PHE A 65 5.33 14.63 5.13
CA PHE A 65 4.93 13.92 3.92
C PHE A 65 5.91 14.14 2.77
N PHE A 66 6.07 13.14 1.91
CA PHE A 66 6.60 13.32 0.56
C PHE A 66 5.46 13.40 -0.47
N TYR A 67 5.74 14.05 -1.58
CA TYR A 67 4.91 14.07 -2.78
C TYR A 67 5.55 13.09 -3.75
N GLU A 68 6.76 13.39 -4.22
CA GLU A 68 7.62 12.46 -4.96
C GLU A 68 8.48 11.57 -4.04
N ASN A 69 8.68 10.31 -4.44
CA ASN A 69 9.51 9.33 -3.72
C ASN A 69 10.67 8.86 -4.61
N PRO A 70 11.72 9.67 -4.82
CA PRO A 70 12.86 9.29 -5.66
C PRO A 70 13.64 8.11 -5.05
N LEU A 71 14.29 7.33 -5.91
CA LEU A 71 15.06 6.14 -5.50
C LEU A 71 16.55 6.48 -5.29
N GLU A 72 16.98 7.69 -5.65
CA GLU A 72 18.31 8.23 -5.39
C GLU A 72 18.17 9.68 -4.90
N SER A 73 18.99 10.09 -3.92
CA SER A 73 19.01 11.46 -3.42
C SER A 73 20.43 11.92 -3.10
N ARG A 74 20.75 13.16 -3.48
CA ARG A 74 22.01 13.85 -3.12
C ARG A 74 21.84 14.78 -1.91
N GLY A 75 20.74 14.64 -1.16
CA GLY A 75 20.47 15.39 0.07
C GLY A 75 19.62 16.66 -0.10
N GLY A 76 19.04 16.91 -1.28
CA GLY A 76 18.18 18.08 -1.54
C GLY A 76 16.68 17.83 -1.37
N HIS A 77 16.26 16.60 -1.09
CA HIS A 77 14.85 16.19 -1.05
C HIS A 77 14.46 15.73 0.35
N HIS A 78 13.51 16.40 0.99
CA HIS A 78 13.07 16.15 2.36
C HIS A 78 11.55 16.25 2.48
N ARG A 79 10.97 15.51 3.44
CA ARG A 79 9.53 15.58 3.72
C ARG A 79 9.13 16.98 4.21
N TRP A 80 7.88 17.34 3.99
CA TRP A 80 7.33 18.64 4.39
C TRP A 80 6.09 18.46 5.25
N LYS A 81 5.73 19.49 6.03
CA LYS A 81 4.50 19.47 6.83
C LYS A 81 3.23 19.54 5.97
N TRP A 82 3.30 20.30 4.88
CA TRP A 82 2.16 20.53 4.01
C TRP A 82 2.62 20.97 2.61
N HIS A 83 1.74 20.82 1.63
CA HIS A 83 1.98 21.16 0.23
C HIS A 83 0.81 21.98 -0.34
N ARG A 84 1.08 22.80 -1.37
CA ARG A 84 0.03 23.63 -2.02
C ARG A 84 -1.05 22.77 -2.68
N CYS A 85 -0.67 21.60 -3.19
CA CYS A 85 -1.58 20.54 -3.64
C CYS A 85 -1.51 19.39 -2.64
N PRO A 86 -2.39 19.35 -1.62
CA PRO A 86 -2.29 18.37 -0.54
C PRO A 86 -3.09 17.09 -0.88
N CYS A 87 -2.88 16.51 -2.06
CA CYS A 87 -3.47 15.22 -2.39
C CYS A 87 -2.85 14.10 -1.53
N CYS A 88 -1.53 14.08 -1.36
CA CYS A 88 -0.82 13.00 -0.65
C CYS A 88 -1.21 12.84 0.83
N PRO A 89 -1.22 13.89 1.67
CA PRO A 89 -1.45 13.74 3.12
C PRO A 89 -2.79 13.05 3.49
N PRO A 90 -3.96 13.50 3.01
CA PRO A 90 -5.22 12.82 3.31
C PRO A 90 -5.31 11.45 2.61
N ASN A 91 -4.68 11.28 1.44
CA ASN A 91 -4.76 10.05 0.67
C ASN A 91 -3.99 8.90 1.34
N ILE A 92 -2.78 9.14 1.85
CA ILE A 92 -2.05 8.13 2.64
C ILE A 92 -2.72 7.88 3.99
N GLY A 93 -3.26 8.94 4.63
CA GLY A 93 -3.98 8.82 5.89
C GLY A 93 -5.17 7.85 5.80
N ARG A 94 -6.00 7.96 4.75
CA ARG A 94 -7.13 7.02 4.56
C ARG A 94 -6.67 5.59 4.28
N MET A 95 -5.56 5.39 3.56
CA MET A 95 -5.03 4.06 3.26
C MET A 95 -4.53 3.38 4.54
N VAL A 96 -3.77 4.10 5.37
CA VAL A 96 -3.30 3.59 6.67
C VAL A 96 -4.49 3.25 7.57
N ALA A 97 -5.49 4.13 7.65
CA ALA A 97 -6.68 3.89 8.44
C ALA A 97 -7.49 2.66 7.97
N SER A 98 -7.44 2.32 6.67
CA SER A 98 -8.16 1.19 6.09
C SER A 98 -7.31 -0.08 5.94
N ILE A 99 -6.12 -0.15 6.52
CA ILE A 99 -5.15 -1.22 6.23
C ILE A 99 -5.68 -2.64 6.46
N GLY A 100 -6.49 -2.83 7.51
CA GLY A 100 -7.09 -4.13 7.82
C GLY A 100 -7.99 -4.70 6.72
N SER A 101 -8.52 -3.85 5.83
CA SER A 101 -9.35 -4.29 4.70
C SER A 101 -8.56 -4.98 3.58
N TYR A 102 -7.22 -4.88 3.59
CA TYR A 102 -6.36 -5.50 2.58
C TYR A 102 -5.78 -6.85 3.00
N PHE A 103 -5.97 -7.26 4.27
CA PHE A 103 -5.40 -8.51 4.78
C PHE A 103 -6.11 -9.75 4.23
N TYR A 104 -7.41 -9.66 3.98
CA TYR A 104 -8.25 -10.82 3.76
C TYR A 104 -9.24 -10.60 2.62
N GLY A 105 -9.49 -11.65 1.84
CA GLY A 105 -10.57 -11.73 0.86
C GLY A 105 -11.57 -12.82 1.26
N LEU A 106 -12.86 -12.53 1.22
CA LEU A 106 -13.91 -13.47 1.59
C LEU A 106 -14.78 -13.82 0.37
N ALA A 107 -14.94 -15.12 0.12
CA ALA A 107 -15.95 -15.69 -0.78
C ALA A 107 -16.98 -16.49 0.04
N ASP A 108 -18.02 -17.00 -0.61
CA ASP A 108 -19.11 -17.71 0.07
C ASP A 108 -18.63 -18.94 0.88
N ASP A 109 -17.61 -19.64 0.39
CA ASP A 109 -17.08 -20.89 0.94
C ASP A 109 -15.56 -20.87 1.24
N ALA A 110 -14.90 -19.74 1.00
CA ALA A 110 -13.44 -19.62 1.12
C ALA A 110 -13.00 -18.28 1.70
N LEU A 111 -11.88 -18.33 2.42
CA LEU A 111 -11.16 -17.16 2.92
C LEU A 111 -9.75 -17.17 2.32
N ALA A 112 -9.37 -16.07 1.67
CA ALA A 112 -8.02 -15.82 1.20
C ALA A 112 -7.29 -14.91 2.18
N VAL A 113 -6.03 -15.24 2.48
CA VAL A 113 -5.10 -14.37 3.23
C VAL A 113 -4.17 -13.73 2.21
N HIS A 114 -4.12 -12.39 2.19
CA HIS A 114 -3.35 -11.61 1.24
C HIS A 114 -2.14 -10.91 1.87
N LEU A 115 -2.24 -10.52 3.14
CA LEU A 115 -1.16 -9.89 3.90
C LEU A 115 -0.94 -10.63 5.22
N TYR A 116 0.31 -10.57 5.69
CA TYR A 116 0.76 -11.23 6.91
C TYR A 116 1.09 -10.19 7.99
N GLY A 117 0.69 -10.49 9.22
CA GLY A 117 0.93 -9.63 10.38
C GLY A 117 -0.03 -9.94 11.52
N ASP A 118 0.34 -9.52 12.74
CA ASP A 118 -0.48 -9.74 13.92
C ASP A 118 -1.89 -9.16 13.74
N SER A 119 -2.90 -10.03 13.78
CA SER A 119 -4.28 -9.64 13.53
C SER A 119 -5.28 -10.67 14.02
N THR A 120 -6.47 -10.20 14.38
CA THR A 120 -7.63 -11.05 14.68
C THR A 120 -8.79 -10.60 13.82
N ALA A 121 -9.35 -11.52 13.02
CA ALA A 121 -10.48 -11.25 12.16
C ALA A 121 -11.59 -12.30 12.36
N ARG A 122 -12.84 -11.87 12.19
CA ARG A 122 -14.04 -12.71 12.36
C ARG A 122 -14.83 -12.69 11.06
N PHE A 123 -15.21 -13.87 10.58
CA PHE A 123 -15.89 -14.07 9.31
C PHE A 123 -17.07 -15.02 9.49
N GLU A 124 -18.02 -14.93 8.57
CA GLU A 124 -19.01 -15.97 8.33
C GLU A 124 -18.69 -16.64 7.00
N ILE A 125 -18.39 -17.94 7.03
CA ILE A 125 -18.00 -18.73 5.85
C ILE A 125 -18.95 -19.93 5.76
N ALA A 126 -19.66 -20.08 4.65
CA ALA A 126 -20.67 -21.12 4.46
C ALA A 126 -21.66 -21.24 5.65
N GLY A 127 -22.09 -20.10 6.21
CA GLY A 127 -23.02 -20.02 7.35
C GLY A 127 -22.41 -20.38 8.71
N ARG A 128 -21.07 -20.47 8.82
CA ARG A 128 -20.36 -20.74 10.08
C ARG A 128 -19.50 -19.55 10.49
N GLN A 129 -19.60 -19.20 11.77
CA GLN A 129 -18.73 -18.18 12.37
C GLN A 129 -17.31 -18.74 12.53
N VAL A 130 -16.33 -18.05 11.97
CA VAL A 130 -14.91 -18.41 12.01
C VAL A 130 -14.12 -17.23 12.54
N THR A 131 -13.23 -17.48 13.50
CA THR A 131 -12.22 -16.51 13.96
C THR A 131 -10.85 -16.95 13.49
N LEU A 132 -10.15 -16.10 12.75
CA LEU A 132 -8.77 -16.28 12.34
C LEU A 132 -7.87 -15.36 13.16
N VAL A 133 -6.82 -15.93 13.75
CA VAL A 133 -5.78 -15.20 14.47
C VAL A 133 -4.46 -15.46 13.74
N GLN A 134 -3.81 -14.39 13.30
CA GLN A 134 -2.43 -14.40 12.85
C GLN A 134 -1.56 -13.85 13.98
N THR A 135 -0.48 -14.56 14.31
CA THR A 135 0.57 -14.10 15.23
C THR A 135 1.88 -14.17 14.47
N SER A 136 2.46 -13.01 14.17
CA SER A 136 3.65 -12.91 13.33
C SER A 136 4.39 -11.61 13.59
N ASN A 137 5.72 -11.65 13.43
CA ASN A 137 6.60 -10.48 13.45
C ASN A 137 6.85 -9.92 12.04
N TYR A 138 6.16 -10.42 11.02
CA TYR A 138 6.22 -9.92 9.65
C TYR A 138 6.00 -8.39 9.64
N PRO A 139 6.81 -7.60 8.92
CA PRO A 139 7.74 -8.00 7.86
C PRO A 139 9.16 -8.37 8.31
N TRP A 140 9.42 -8.55 9.61
CA TRP A 140 10.78 -8.81 10.12
C TRP A 140 11.16 -10.29 10.18
N ASP A 141 10.18 -11.17 10.42
CA ASP A 141 10.33 -12.64 10.52
C ASP A 141 9.00 -13.34 10.19
#